data_AF-A0A194RHZ9-F1
#
_entry.id   AF-A0A194RHZ9-F1
#
_cell.length_a   1.000
_cell.length_b   1.000
_cell.length_c   1.000
_cell.angle_alpha   90.00
_cell.angle_beta   90.00
_cell.angle_gamma   90.00
#
_symmetry.space_group_name_H-M   'P 1'
#
loop_
_entity.id
_entity.type
_entity.pdbx_description
1 polymer ?
#
loop_
_entity_poly.entity_id
_entity_poly.type
_entity_poly.pdbx_seq_one_letter_code
_entity_poly.pdbx_strand_id
1 'polypeptide(L)'
;MPLKVDTLAMIHCNTKLSELYTVLVEAACRSLRLLESVLLEQLGQEGIGDGAGLRLPETFHYLPEQLGHFLTRVVPKSIPDESMERERIQLHEQLALPTDKPIFRRGNAYNTYGGRLVNPHEALPMPSSAAHVTVALVRGRYTYHHYMQDNFNDDGWGCAYRSMQTIFSWFRYQGYNTTNIPTHREIQECLVNIGDKPTTFIGSRQWIGSTEVMFCLETLLGVQSRIIFANTGAELQSYTPELIHHFQKHGSPIMIGGGVLAHTIIGVEYNSEKNETRYLILDPHYTGADDITTVVGKGWCGWKTSDFWNKTAHYNLCLPQTRPCI
;
A
#
# COMPACT_ATOMS: atom_id res chain seq x y z
N MET A 1 -19.92 -11.01 -26.86
CA MET A 1 -18.98 -10.42 -25.89
C MET A 1 -19.79 -9.64 -24.85
N PRO A 2 -19.94 -10.11 -23.60
CA PRO A 2 -20.69 -9.38 -22.58
C PRO A 2 -19.89 -8.16 -22.10
N LEU A 3 -20.44 -6.95 -22.26
CA LEU A 3 -19.78 -5.72 -21.80
C LEU A 3 -20.25 -5.37 -20.38
N LYS A 4 -19.30 -5.26 -19.45
CA LYS A 4 -19.57 -4.70 -18.12
C LYS A 4 -19.46 -3.18 -18.20
N VAL A 5 -20.56 -2.49 -17.95
CA VAL A 5 -20.58 -1.02 -17.84
C VAL A 5 -20.36 -0.65 -16.38
N ASP A 6 -19.21 -0.03 -16.11
CA ASP A 6 -18.86 0.54 -14.82
C ASP A 6 -18.69 2.05 -15.01
N THR A 7 -19.40 2.83 -14.20
CA THR A 7 -19.56 4.26 -14.41
C THR A 7 -19.52 4.97 -13.07
N LEU A 8 -18.76 6.07 -13.04
CA LEU A 8 -18.64 6.93 -11.87
C LEU A 8 -18.96 8.38 -12.26
N ALA A 9 -19.71 9.06 -11.41
CA ALA A 9 -19.94 10.49 -11.47
C ALA A 9 -19.65 11.13 -10.12
N MET A 10 -18.96 12.28 -10.13
CA MET A 10 -18.81 13.14 -8.96
C MET A 10 -19.85 14.24 -9.01
N ILE A 11 -20.58 14.43 -7.90
CA ILE A 11 -21.60 15.46 -7.76
C ILE A 11 -21.36 16.27 -6.49
N HIS A 12 -21.74 17.54 -6.51
CA HIS A 12 -21.68 18.39 -5.32
C HIS A 12 -22.80 18.01 -4.34
N CYS A 13 -22.57 18.13 -3.04
CA CYS A 13 -23.56 17.78 -2.01
C CYS A 13 -24.88 18.58 -2.12
N ASN A 14 -24.81 19.77 -2.74
CA ASN A 14 -25.97 20.64 -2.98
C ASN A 14 -26.67 20.39 -4.34
N THR A 15 -26.24 19.40 -5.12
CA THR A 15 -26.89 19.08 -6.41
C THR A 15 -28.32 18.59 -6.18
N LYS A 16 -29.29 19.18 -6.91
CA LYS A 16 -30.70 18.78 -6.82
C LYS A 16 -30.90 17.36 -7.33
N LEU A 17 -31.80 16.62 -6.68
CA LEU A 17 -32.15 15.25 -7.07
C LEU A 17 -32.62 15.15 -8.53
N SER A 18 -33.31 16.17 -9.04
CA SER A 18 -33.78 16.24 -10.43
C SER A 18 -32.66 16.20 -11.47
N GLU A 19 -31.46 16.67 -11.13
CA GLU A 19 -30.31 16.70 -12.04
C GLU A 19 -29.56 15.37 -12.08
N LEU A 20 -29.77 14.48 -11.09
CA LEU A 20 -28.99 13.25 -10.97
C LEU A 20 -29.21 12.31 -12.16
N TYR A 21 -30.44 12.23 -12.68
CA TYR A 21 -30.72 11.40 -13.85
C TYR A 21 -29.85 11.80 -15.04
N THR A 22 -29.80 13.10 -15.37
CA THR A 22 -29.00 13.63 -16.48
C THR A 22 -27.52 13.35 -16.28
N VAL A 23 -27.00 13.61 -15.08
CA VAL A 23 -25.59 13.35 -14.74
C VAL A 23 -25.23 11.87 -14.91
N LEU A 24 -26.08 10.96 -14.42
CA LEU A 24 -25.84 9.52 -14.52
C LEU A 24 -25.91 9.03 -15.97
N VAL A 25 -26.87 9.52 -16.76
CA VAL A 25 -26.96 9.18 -18.19
C VAL A 25 -25.74 9.67 -18.96
N GLU A 26 -25.29 10.91 -18.70
CA GLU A 26 -24.08 11.43 -19.33
C GLU A 26 -22.84 10.61 -18.96
N ALA A 27 -22.67 10.27 -17.69
CA ALA A 27 -21.56 9.46 -17.23
C ALA A 27 -21.58 8.07 -17.89
N ALA A 28 -22.76 7.44 -18.01
CA ALA A 28 -22.91 6.14 -18.66
C ALA A 28 -22.57 6.22 -20.16
N CYS A 29 -23.04 7.26 -20.86
CA CYS A 29 -22.69 7.51 -22.26
C CYS A 29 -21.18 7.71 -22.46
N ARG A 30 -20.51 8.44 -21.55
CA ARG A 30 -19.05 8.62 -21.59
C ARG A 30 -18.33 7.29 -21.36
N SER A 31 -18.77 6.47 -20.39
CA SER A 31 -18.23 5.12 -20.18
C SER A 31 -18.39 4.24 -21.43
N LEU A 32 -19.55 4.26 -22.08
CA LEU A 32 -19.79 3.48 -23.31
C LEU A 32 -18.85 3.90 -24.45
N ARG A 33 -18.59 5.20 -24.62
CA ARG A 33 -17.62 5.70 -25.61
C ARG A 33 -16.18 5.26 -25.30
N LEU A 34 -15.80 5.20 -24.03
CA LEU A 34 -14.48 4.68 -23.61
C LEU A 34 -14.36 3.16 -23.87
N LEU A 35 -15.43 2.40 -23.64
CA LEU A 35 -15.46 0.97 -23.99
C LEU A 35 -15.32 0.77 -25.51
N GLU A 36 -16.02 1.59 -26.30
CA GLU A 36 -15.93 1.58 -27.77
C GLU A 36 -14.51 1.91 -28.25
N SER A 37 -13.88 2.97 -27.72
CA SER A 37 -12.55 3.39 -28.17
C SER A 37 -11.51 2.28 -27.96
N VAL A 38 -11.52 1.60 -26.81
CA VAL A 38 -10.61 0.49 -26.51
C VAL A 38 -10.84 -0.73 -27.40
N LEU A 39 -12.08 -0.96 -27.86
CA LEU A 39 -12.37 -2.03 -28.81
C LEU A 39 -11.92 -1.67 -30.24
N LEU A 40 -12.09 -0.42 -30.64
CA LEU A 40 -11.64 0.07 -31.95
C LEU A 40 -10.11 0.11 -32.04
N GLU A 41 -9.41 0.53 -30.99
CA GLU A 41 -7.95 0.52 -30.91
C GLU A 41 -7.38 -0.89 -31.10
N GLN A 42 -8.04 -1.91 -30.54
CA GLN A 42 -7.65 -3.30 -30.76
C GLN A 42 -7.76 -3.68 -32.24
N LEU A 43 -8.85 -3.31 -32.93
CA LEU A 43 -9.00 -3.61 -34.37
C LEU A 43 -7.93 -2.95 -35.25
N GLY A 44 -7.36 -1.82 -34.82
CA GLY A 44 -6.32 -1.08 -35.54
C GLY A 44 -4.90 -1.59 -35.34
N GLN A 45 -4.67 -2.52 -34.41
CA GLN A 45 -3.35 -3.12 -34.17
C GLN A 45 -3.16 -4.37 -35.05
N GLU A 46 -2.13 -4.37 -35.90
CA GLU A 46 -1.74 -5.53 -36.71
C GLU A 46 -1.42 -6.72 -35.78
N GLY A 47 -2.07 -7.88 -36.00
CA GLY A 47 -1.91 -9.08 -35.17
C GLY A 47 -3.13 -9.52 -34.34
N ILE A 48 -4.35 -9.10 -34.72
CA ILE A 48 -5.60 -9.75 -34.25
C ILE A 48 -6.11 -10.80 -35.28
N GLY A 49 -5.36 -11.01 -36.36
CA GLY A 49 -5.62 -12.02 -37.39
C GLY A 49 -5.22 -13.45 -37.01
N ASP A 50 -4.53 -13.63 -35.89
CA ASP A 50 -3.95 -14.89 -35.40
C ASP A 50 -4.91 -15.66 -34.47
N GLY A 51 -6.21 -15.32 -34.50
CA GLY A 51 -7.27 -16.10 -33.85
C GLY A 51 -7.53 -15.77 -32.38
N ALA A 52 -6.90 -14.72 -31.82
CA ALA A 52 -7.06 -14.33 -30.42
C ALA A 52 -8.35 -13.56 -30.09
N GLY A 53 -9.04 -13.00 -31.11
CA GLY A 53 -10.30 -12.25 -30.94
C GLY A 53 -10.17 -10.95 -30.15
N LEU A 54 -11.28 -10.20 -30.04
CA LEU A 54 -11.36 -8.99 -29.23
C LEU A 54 -11.28 -9.32 -27.73
N ARG A 55 -10.42 -8.60 -27.01
CA ARG A 55 -10.35 -8.71 -25.54
C ARG A 55 -11.42 -7.83 -24.91
N LEU A 56 -12.06 -8.39 -23.88
CA LEU A 56 -13.04 -7.67 -23.06
C LEU A 56 -12.40 -6.42 -22.45
N PRO A 57 -13.02 -5.24 -22.52
CA PRO A 57 -12.52 -4.07 -21.81
C PRO A 57 -12.78 -4.18 -20.30
N GLU A 58 -11.85 -3.65 -19.50
CA GLU A 58 -11.95 -3.53 -18.04
C GLU A 58 -11.82 -2.06 -17.63
N THR A 59 -12.79 -1.59 -16.86
CA THR A 59 -12.85 -0.21 -16.37
C THR A 59 -12.18 -0.10 -15.01
N PHE A 60 -11.34 0.93 -14.84
CA PHE A 60 -10.68 1.28 -13.59
C PHE A 60 -10.88 2.77 -13.30
N HIS A 61 -11.24 3.09 -12.07
CA HIS A 61 -11.38 4.46 -11.58
C HIS A 61 -10.18 4.80 -10.70
N TYR A 62 -9.59 5.98 -10.90
CA TYR A 62 -8.41 6.46 -10.19
C TYR A 62 -8.75 7.77 -9.51
N LEU A 63 -8.19 8.01 -8.32
CA LEU A 63 -8.32 9.29 -7.61
C LEU A 63 -6.92 9.83 -7.30
N PRO A 64 -6.19 10.40 -8.28
CA PRO A 64 -4.91 11.02 -8.00
C PRO A 64 -5.12 12.25 -7.12
N GLU A 65 -4.45 12.31 -5.98
CA GLU A 65 -4.56 13.42 -5.02
C GLU A 65 -4.30 14.78 -5.67
N GLN A 66 -3.37 14.83 -6.63
CA GLN A 66 -2.98 16.05 -7.34
C GLN A 66 -4.11 16.66 -8.18
N LEU A 67 -5.09 15.83 -8.60
CA LEU A 67 -6.19 16.27 -9.44
C LEU A 67 -7.46 16.58 -8.66
N GLY A 68 -7.62 16.01 -7.45
CA GLY A 68 -8.81 16.23 -6.61
C GLY A 68 -10.13 15.67 -7.18
N HIS A 69 -10.08 14.90 -8.26
CA HIS A 69 -11.24 14.27 -8.90
C HIS A 69 -10.92 12.90 -9.49
N PHE A 70 -11.96 12.10 -9.73
CA PHE A 70 -11.81 10.78 -10.34
C PHE A 70 -11.48 10.86 -11.84
N LEU A 71 -10.61 9.94 -12.27
CA LEU A 71 -10.35 9.63 -13.67
C LEU A 71 -10.74 8.20 -13.96
N THR A 72 -11.35 7.96 -15.12
CA THR A 72 -11.71 6.62 -15.57
C THR A 72 -10.85 6.22 -16.74
N ARG A 73 -10.21 5.05 -16.63
CA ARG A 73 -9.46 4.42 -17.72
C ARG A 73 -10.10 3.08 -18.03
N VAL A 74 -10.21 2.77 -19.32
CA VAL A 74 -10.59 1.45 -19.78
C VAL A 74 -9.35 0.82 -20.42
N VAL A 75 -9.07 -0.44 -20.11
CA VAL A 75 -7.95 -1.18 -20.69
C VAL A 75 -8.40 -2.56 -21.17
N PRO A 76 -7.75 -3.17 -22.17
CA PRO A 76 -8.04 -4.53 -22.56
C PRO A 76 -7.71 -5.52 -21.42
N LYS A 77 -8.61 -6.47 -21.18
CA LYS A 77 -8.42 -7.54 -20.20
C LYS A 77 -7.20 -8.38 -20.54
N SER A 78 -6.50 -8.86 -19.50
CA SER A 78 -5.33 -9.76 -19.62
C SER A 78 -4.11 -9.18 -20.36
N ILE A 79 -4.11 -7.88 -20.67
CA ILE A 79 -2.91 -7.16 -21.11
C ILE A 79 -2.12 -6.70 -19.88
N PRO A 80 -0.86 -7.13 -19.68
CA PRO A 80 -0.04 -6.72 -18.54
C PRO A 80 0.09 -5.19 -18.44
N ASP A 81 0.28 -4.66 -17.23
CA ASP A 81 0.51 -3.23 -17.07
C ASP A 81 1.81 -2.80 -17.77
N GLU A 82 2.82 -3.66 -17.81
CA GLU A 82 4.12 -3.41 -18.43
C GLU A 82 3.99 -3.09 -19.93
N SER A 83 3.05 -3.70 -20.65
CA SER A 83 2.85 -3.45 -22.08
C SER A 83 2.09 -2.16 -22.40
N MET A 84 1.57 -1.46 -21.38
CA MET A 84 0.81 -0.21 -21.54
C MET A 84 1.54 0.99 -20.93
N GLU A 85 2.87 0.94 -20.87
CA GLU A 85 3.69 1.99 -20.26
C GLU A 85 3.61 3.31 -21.05
N ARG A 86 3.63 3.24 -22.39
CA ARG A 86 3.59 4.42 -23.26
C ARG A 86 2.31 5.23 -23.05
N GLU A 87 1.16 4.57 -22.98
CA GLU A 87 -0.13 5.22 -22.74
C GLU A 87 -0.18 5.85 -21.34
N ARG A 88 0.44 5.21 -20.34
CA ARG A 88 0.55 5.82 -19.00
C ARG A 88 1.45 7.04 -19.00
N ILE A 89 2.61 7.00 -19.68
CA ILE A 89 3.47 8.19 -19.83
C ILE A 89 2.69 9.36 -20.43
N GLN A 90 1.96 9.11 -21.52
CA GLN A 90 1.12 10.13 -22.16
C GLN A 90 0.05 10.69 -21.20
N LEU A 91 -0.60 9.84 -20.41
CA LEU A 91 -1.57 10.29 -19.40
C LEU A 91 -0.91 11.15 -18.32
N HIS A 92 0.28 10.77 -17.84
CA HIS A 92 1.03 11.59 -16.88
C HIS A 92 1.37 12.96 -17.46
N GLU A 93 1.86 13.02 -18.69
CA GLU A 93 2.21 14.28 -19.38
C GLU A 93 0.99 15.17 -19.61
N GLN A 94 -0.11 14.62 -20.12
CA GLN A 94 -1.35 15.36 -20.39
C GLN A 94 -1.98 15.95 -19.12
N LEU A 95 -1.80 15.28 -17.99
CA LEU A 95 -2.36 15.68 -16.70
C LEU A 95 -1.35 16.40 -15.79
N ALA A 96 -0.14 16.68 -16.30
CA ALA A 96 0.97 17.28 -15.56
C ALA A 96 1.28 16.57 -14.23
N LEU A 97 1.26 15.23 -14.24
CA LEU A 97 1.51 14.40 -13.09
C LEU A 97 2.99 13.95 -13.01
N PRO A 98 3.52 13.68 -11.79
CA PRO A 98 4.89 13.21 -11.62
C PRO A 98 5.16 11.91 -12.36
N THR A 99 6.31 11.79 -13.02
CA THR A 99 6.75 10.62 -13.80
C THR A 99 7.68 9.68 -13.03
N ASP A 100 7.75 9.85 -11.71
CA ASP A 100 8.63 9.09 -10.80
C ASP A 100 7.88 8.05 -9.96
N LYS A 101 6.56 7.94 -10.10
CA LYS A 101 5.72 6.96 -9.39
C LYS A 101 4.52 6.51 -10.23
N PRO A 102 4.04 5.27 -10.07
CA PRO A 102 2.83 4.81 -10.75
C PRO A 102 1.57 5.50 -10.23
N ILE A 103 0.68 5.89 -11.14
CA ILE A 103 -0.65 6.45 -10.81
C ILE A 103 -1.78 5.70 -11.52
N PHE A 104 -1.52 5.16 -12.71
CA PHE A 104 -2.55 4.57 -13.58
C PHE A 104 -2.36 3.06 -13.84
N ARG A 105 -1.63 2.34 -12.99
CA ARG A 105 -1.56 0.87 -13.01
C ARG A 105 -2.78 0.27 -12.32
N ARG A 106 -3.12 -0.99 -12.57
CA ARG A 106 -4.33 -1.60 -11.98
C ARG A 106 -4.35 -1.55 -10.45
N GLY A 107 -3.20 -1.70 -9.80
CA GLY A 107 -3.06 -1.57 -8.34
C GLY A 107 -3.43 -0.19 -7.78
N ASN A 108 -3.26 0.87 -8.58
CA ASN A 108 -3.61 2.23 -8.18
C ASN A 108 -5.12 2.52 -8.28
N ALA A 109 -5.91 1.65 -8.90
CA ALA A 109 -7.34 1.85 -9.04
C ALA A 109 -8.00 1.98 -7.66
N TYR A 110 -8.88 2.96 -7.52
CA TYR A 110 -9.70 3.16 -6.35
C TYR A 110 -10.67 2.00 -6.21
N ASN A 111 -10.59 1.29 -5.08
CA ASN A 111 -11.47 0.18 -4.78
C ASN A 111 -11.95 0.36 -3.34
N THR A 112 -13.27 0.35 -3.16
CA THR A 112 -13.96 0.47 -1.88
C THR A 112 -14.27 -0.88 -1.24
N TYR A 113 -14.07 -1.98 -1.98
CA TYR A 113 -14.45 -3.32 -1.58
C TYR A 113 -13.21 -4.10 -1.13
N GLY A 114 -13.06 -4.26 0.18
CA GLY A 114 -12.06 -5.11 0.81
C GLY A 114 -12.48 -5.42 2.24
N GLY A 115 -12.34 -6.67 2.67
CA GLY A 115 -12.72 -7.08 4.03
C GLY A 115 -11.81 -6.51 5.13
N ARG A 116 -10.66 -5.93 4.77
CA ARG A 116 -9.66 -5.39 5.69
C ARG A 116 -9.72 -3.87 5.76
N LEU A 117 -9.36 -3.31 6.91
CA LEU A 117 -9.23 -1.87 7.07
C LEU A 117 -8.12 -1.30 6.15
N VAL A 118 -8.49 -0.31 5.34
CA VAL A 118 -7.57 0.46 4.50
C VAL A 118 -7.23 1.75 5.24
N ASN A 119 -5.94 2.08 5.33
CA ASN A 119 -5.44 3.33 5.90
C ASN A 119 -6.06 3.71 7.27
N PRO A 120 -6.09 2.83 8.29
CA PRO A 120 -6.72 3.14 9.57
C PRO A 120 -6.19 4.41 10.25
N HIS A 121 -4.95 4.81 9.93
CA HIS A 121 -4.37 6.06 10.40
C HIS A 121 -5.10 7.34 9.95
N GLU A 122 -5.88 7.31 8.88
CA GLU A 122 -6.64 8.47 8.41
C GLU A 122 -7.82 8.82 9.33
N ALA A 123 -8.22 7.89 10.20
CA ALA A 123 -9.24 8.13 11.22
C ALA A 123 -8.67 8.76 12.52
N LEU A 124 -7.35 8.95 12.61
CA LEU A 124 -6.73 9.66 13.72
C LEU A 124 -6.89 11.18 13.56
N PRO A 125 -6.85 11.94 14.67
CA PRO A 125 -6.79 13.40 14.60
C PRO A 125 -5.60 13.86 13.76
N MET A 126 -5.81 14.93 12.99
CA MET A 126 -4.75 15.54 12.19
C MET A 126 -3.56 15.92 13.10
N PRO A 127 -2.31 15.59 12.68
CA PRO A 127 -1.11 16.01 13.38
C PRO A 127 -1.00 17.54 13.50
N SER A 128 -0.19 18.01 14.44
CA SER A 128 0.01 19.46 14.65
C SER A 128 0.63 20.12 13.43
N SER A 129 0.07 21.26 13.01
CA SER A 129 0.62 22.11 11.92
C SER A 129 1.59 23.19 12.43
N ALA A 130 2.12 23.05 13.66
CA ALA A 130 3.06 24.01 14.23
C ALA A 130 4.40 24.01 13.47
N ALA A 131 5.01 25.18 13.29
CA ALA A 131 6.22 25.35 12.47
C ALA A 131 7.45 24.56 12.97
N HIS A 132 7.55 24.29 14.28
CA HIS A 132 8.62 23.47 14.87
C HIS A 132 8.33 21.96 14.85
N VAL A 133 7.16 21.54 14.32
CA VAL A 133 6.77 20.15 14.21
C VAL A 133 6.90 19.70 12.77
N THR A 134 7.71 18.68 12.54
CA THR A 134 7.81 18.00 11.24
C THR A 134 7.09 16.67 11.33
N VAL A 135 6.12 16.45 10.45
CA VAL A 135 5.39 15.17 10.33
C VAL A 135 5.69 14.57 8.97
N ALA A 136 6.06 13.30 8.95
CA ALA A 136 6.21 12.53 7.73
C ALA A 136 5.49 11.18 7.88
N LEU A 137 4.55 10.91 6.97
CA LEU A 137 3.69 9.73 7.01
C LEU A 137 3.94 8.84 5.80
N VAL A 138 3.47 7.59 5.91
CA VAL A 138 3.22 6.73 4.75
C VAL A 138 2.40 7.49 3.70
N ARG A 139 2.72 7.30 2.42
CA ARG A 139 2.03 7.93 1.28
C ARG A 139 1.29 6.89 0.48
N GLY A 140 0.00 7.13 0.23
CA GLY A 140 -0.86 6.21 -0.51
C GLY A 140 -1.52 5.14 0.37
N ARG A 141 -2.10 4.12 -0.27
CA ARG A 141 -2.96 3.13 0.41
C ARG A 141 -2.24 1.87 0.87
N TYR A 142 -2.67 1.31 1.99
CA TYR A 142 -2.28 -0.01 2.47
C TYR A 142 -3.43 -0.64 3.26
N THR A 143 -3.43 -1.97 3.39
CA THR A 143 -4.33 -2.68 4.29
C THR A 143 -3.65 -3.01 5.60
N TYR A 144 -4.43 -3.00 6.67
CA TYR A 144 -3.99 -3.44 7.98
C TYR A 144 -4.06 -4.96 8.08
N HIS A 145 -2.88 -5.57 8.23
CA HIS A 145 -2.75 -7.00 8.51
C HIS A 145 -2.39 -7.19 9.98
N HIS A 146 -3.14 -8.04 10.65
CA HIS A 146 -2.99 -8.31 12.08
C HIS A 146 -3.32 -9.78 12.39
N TYR A 147 -3.13 -10.20 13.65
CA TYR A 147 -3.39 -11.56 14.09
C TYR A 147 -4.82 -12.03 13.81
N MET A 148 -4.96 -13.36 13.70
CA MET A 148 -6.25 -14.05 13.53
C MET A 148 -6.96 -13.78 12.20
N GLN A 149 -6.35 -13.04 11.28
CA GLN A 149 -6.83 -12.91 9.91
C GLN A 149 -6.55 -14.19 9.10
N ASP A 150 -7.23 -14.33 7.95
CA ASP A 150 -7.06 -15.46 7.02
C ASP A 150 -7.42 -16.83 7.62
N ASN A 151 -8.28 -16.85 8.64
CA ASN A 151 -8.62 -18.04 9.42
C ASN A 151 -7.37 -18.77 9.97
N PHE A 152 -6.32 -18.01 10.29
CA PHE A 152 -5.05 -18.57 10.74
C PHE A 152 -4.69 -18.01 12.11
N ASN A 153 -4.45 -18.90 13.08
CA ASN A 153 -4.02 -18.51 14.42
C ASN A 153 -2.50 -18.36 14.47
N ASP A 154 -2.07 -17.12 14.29
CA ASP A 154 -0.69 -16.67 14.43
C ASP A 154 -0.42 -15.85 15.70
N ASP A 155 -1.35 -15.90 16.66
CA ASP A 155 -1.20 -15.19 17.92
C ASP A 155 0.06 -15.67 18.67
N GLY A 156 0.81 -14.69 19.17
CA GLY A 156 2.10 -14.89 19.81
C GLY A 156 3.29 -15.10 18.87
N TRP A 157 3.12 -15.21 17.54
CA TRP A 157 4.27 -15.41 16.65
C TRP A 157 4.24 -14.81 15.24
N GLY A 158 3.09 -14.34 14.76
CA GLY A 158 2.95 -13.83 13.40
C GLY A 158 3.36 -12.37 13.20
N CYS A 159 3.83 -11.65 14.22
CA CYS A 159 3.83 -10.17 14.20
C CYS A 159 4.61 -9.59 13.02
N ALA A 160 5.79 -10.14 12.74
CA ALA A 160 6.61 -9.75 11.60
C ALA A 160 6.01 -10.17 10.25
N TYR A 161 5.34 -11.34 10.20
CA TYR A 161 4.61 -11.79 9.00
C TYR A 161 3.50 -10.81 8.63
N ARG A 162 2.69 -10.39 9.62
CA ARG A 162 1.60 -9.42 9.43
C ARG A 162 2.11 -8.03 9.05
N SER A 163 3.16 -7.54 9.70
CA SER A 163 3.82 -6.29 9.29
C SER A 163 4.31 -6.35 7.83
N MET A 164 4.90 -7.47 7.43
CA MET A 164 5.31 -7.67 6.04
C MET A 164 4.11 -7.73 5.08
N GLN A 165 3.01 -8.40 5.44
CA GLN A 165 1.79 -8.39 4.63
C GLN A 165 1.23 -6.98 4.43
N THR A 166 1.29 -6.10 5.44
CA THR A 166 0.97 -4.68 5.29
C THR A 166 1.91 -3.99 4.29
N ILE A 167 3.22 -4.24 4.35
CA ILE A 167 4.19 -3.70 3.36
C ILE A 167 3.84 -4.19 1.95
N PHE A 168 3.56 -5.49 1.78
CA PHE A 168 3.13 -6.05 0.49
C PHE A 168 1.88 -5.36 -0.03
N SER A 169 0.87 -5.17 0.82
CA SER A 169 -0.36 -4.47 0.44
C SER A 169 -0.05 -3.07 -0.10
N TRP A 170 0.87 -2.34 0.54
CA TRP A 170 1.24 -0.99 0.13
C TRP A 170 1.87 -0.97 -1.26
N PHE A 171 2.82 -1.87 -1.55
CA PHE A 171 3.44 -1.96 -2.89
C PHE A 171 2.43 -2.33 -3.97
N ARG A 172 1.43 -3.15 -3.63
CA ARG A 172 0.32 -3.48 -4.55
C ARG A 172 -0.57 -2.27 -4.83
N TYR A 173 -1.02 -1.57 -3.79
CA TYR A 173 -1.86 -0.38 -3.92
C TYR A 173 -1.16 0.79 -4.64
N GLN A 174 0.17 0.85 -4.55
CA GLN A 174 0.98 1.86 -5.24
C GLN A 174 1.32 1.44 -6.67
N GLY A 175 0.89 0.26 -7.14
CA GLY A 175 1.12 -0.21 -8.50
C GLY A 175 2.57 -0.64 -8.77
N TYR A 176 3.42 -0.73 -7.76
CA TYR A 176 4.80 -1.20 -7.94
C TYR A 176 4.88 -2.70 -8.25
N ASN A 177 3.90 -3.47 -7.81
CA ASN A 177 3.87 -4.91 -8.02
C ASN A 177 2.43 -5.46 -8.05
N THR A 178 2.20 -6.55 -8.77
CA THR A 178 0.90 -7.24 -8.87
C THR A 178 0.84 -8.54 -8.04
N THR A 179 1.98 -9.03 -7.55
CA THR A 179 2.16 -10.22 -6.71
C THR A 179 1.18 -10.22 -5.55
N ASN A 180 0.61 -11.39 -5.27
CA ASN A 180 -0.33 -11.57 -4.17
C ASN A 180 0.34 -11.37 -2.81
N ILE A 181 -0.45 -10.97 -1.81
CA ILE A 181 0.05 -10.87 -0.44
C ILE A 181 0.32 -12.31 0.04
N PRO A 182 1.55 -12.64 0.45
CA PRO A 182 1.91 -14.01 0.76
C PRO A 182 1.36 -14.43 2.13
N THR A 183 1.00 -15.70 2.23
CA THR A 183 0.66 -16.41 3.47
C THR A 183 1.92 -16.65 4.31
N HIS A 184 1.76 -16.96 5.60
CA HIS A 184 2.89 -17.35 6.47
C HIS A 184 3.69 -18.50 5.89
N ARG A 185 3.01 -19.47 5.27
CA ARG A 185 3.65 -20.63 4.64
C ARG A 185 4.50 -20.23 3.45
N GLU A 186 3.99 -19.39 2.54
CA GLU A 186 4.76 -18.91 1.36
C GLU A 186 5.98 -18.09 1.80
N ILE A 187 5.86 -17.33 2.89
CA ILE A 187 6.98 -16.60 3.49
C ILE A 187 8.04 -17.58 4.03
N GLN A 188 7.62 -18.62 4.75
CA GLN A 188 8.53 -19.65 5.25
C GLN A 188 9.20 -20.41 4.10
N GLU A 189 8.45 -20.78 3.07
CA GLU A 189 8.96 -21.43 1.87
C GLU A 189 9.97 -20.54 1.14
N CYS A 190 9.72 -19.24 1.04
CA CYS A 190 10.68 -18.27 0.50
C CYS A 190 12.02 -18.32 1.26
N LEU A 191 11.99 -18.23 2.59
CA LEU A 191 13.21 -18.24 3.42
C LEU A 191 13.98 -19.56 3.33
N VAL A 192 13.28 -20.69 3.20
CA VAL A 192 13.92 -21.98 2.95
C VAL A 192 14.54 -22.04 1.56
N ASN A 193 13.83 -21.56 0.53
CA ASN A 193 14.28 -21.63 -0.86
C ASN A 193 15.54 -20.80 -1.12
N ILE A 194 15.71 -19.67 -0.43
CA ILE A 194 16.92 -18.85 -0.53
C ILE A 194 18.07 -19.35 0.37
N GLY A 195 17.86 -20.44 1.11
CA GLY A 195 18.87 -21.06 1.98
C GLY A 195 19.07 -20.39 3.35
N ASP A 196 18.19 -19.47 3.76
CA ASP A 196 18.27 -18.78 5.05
C ASP A 196 17.80 -19.67 6.23
N LYS A 197 16.81 -20.53 5.98
CA LYS A 197 16.20 -21.41 7.00
C LYS A 197 16.22 -22.89 6.58
N PRO A 198 16.26 -23.83 7.54
CA PRO A 198 16.14 -25.26 7.25
C PRO A 198 14.72 -25.62 6.78
N THR A 199 14.56 -26.72 6.05
CA THR A 199 13.25 -27.18 5.55
C THR A 199 12.19 -27.40 6.63
N THR A 200 12.60 -27.71 7.87
CA THR A 200 11.72 -27.83 9.04
C THR A 200 11.07 -26.52 9.47
N PHE A 201 11.52 -25.38 8.94
CA PHE A 201 10.94 -24.06 9.20
C PHE A 201 9.54 -23.90 8.58
N ILE A 202 9.26 -24.61 7.48
CA ILE A 202 7.96 -24.57 6.80
C ILE A 202 6.90 -25.24 7.67
N GLY A 203 5.80 -24.53 7.93
CA GLY A 203 4.73 -24.95 8.83
C GLY A 203 5.06 -24.78 10.31
N SER A 204 6.22 -24.23 10.66
CA SER A 204 6.57 -23.90 12.04
C SER A 204 5.82 -22.67 12.54
N ARG A 205 5.91 -22.40 13.85
CA ARG A 205 5.42 -21.18 14.51
C ARG A 205 6.56 -20.25 14.95
N GLN A 206 7.69 -20.31 14.24
CA GLN A 206 8.86 -19.53 14.59
C GLN A 206 8.71 -18.08 14.14
N TRP A 207 9.22 -17.15 14.96
CA TRP A 207 9.32 -15.74 14.62
C TRP A 207 10.33 -15.49 13.49
N ILE A 208 10.15 -14.39 12.77
CA ILE A 208 11.13 -13.83 11.83
C ILE A 208 11.45 -12.38 12.24
N GLY A 209 12.62 -11.89 11.86
CA GLY A 209 13.07 -10.53 12.11
C GLY A 209 13.06 -9.65 10.86
N SER A 210 13.58 -8.43 11.01
CA SER A 210 13.65 -7.44 9.94
C SER A 210 14.53 -7.88 8.76
N THR A 211 15.56 -8.71 9.00
CA THR A 211 16.44 -9.24 7.95
C THR A 211 15.70 -10.26 7.08
N GLU A 212 14.98 -11.20 7.69
CA GLU A 212 14.15 -12.15 6.95
C GLU A 212 13.02 -11.45 6.17
N VAL A 213 12.42 -10.40 6.74
CA VAL A 213 11.46 -9.55 6.03
C VAL A 213 12.10 -8.90 4.81
N MET A 214 13.30 -8.33 4.93
CA MET A 214 14.05 -7.79 3.79
C MET A 214 14.28 -8.85 2.70
N PHE A 215 14.73 -10.05 3.06
CA PHE A 215 14.96 -11.13 2.09
C PHE A 215 13.69 -11.52 1.33
N CYS A 216 12.56 -11.62 2.04
CA CYS A 216 11.28 -11.93 1.42
C CYS A 216 10.79 -10.80 0.51
N LEU A 217 10.94 -9.54 0.90
CA LEU A 217 10.59 -8.39 0.06
C LEU A 217 11.42 -8.35 -1.23
N GLU A 218 12.72 -8.65 -1.14
CA GLU A 218 13.59 -8.72 -2.32
C GLU A 218 13.21 -9.89 -3.22
N THR A 219 13.00 -11.08 -2.66
CA THR A 219 12.74 -12.30 -3.44
C THR A 219 11.36 -12.30 -4.08
N LEU A 220 10.33 -11.89 -3.35
CA LEU A 220 8.93 -12.01 -3.79
C LEU A 220 8.42 -10.75 -4.51
N LEU A 221 8.94 -9.57 -4.18
CA LEU A 221 8.53 -8.30 -4.81
C LEU A 221 9.60 -7.66 -5.70
N GLY A 222 10.86 -8.11 -5.65
CA GLY A 222 11.98 -7.41 -6.30
C GLY A 222 12.33 -6.08 -5.63
N VAL A 223 11.93 -5.89 -4.35
CA VAL A 223 12.07 -4.64 -3.60
C VAL A 223 13.33 -4.68 -2.74
N GLN A 224 14.22 -3.72 -2.98
CA GLN A 224 15.37 -3.50 -2.09
C GLN A 224 14.94 -2.78 -0.82
N SER A 225 15.55 -3.15 0.30
CA SER A 225 15.32 -2.49 1.59
C SER A 225 16.64 -2.07 2.23
N ARG A 226 16.59 -1.01 3.04
CA ARG A 226 17.69 -0.63 3.93
C ARG A 226 17.39 -1.12 5.34
N ILE A 227 18.41 -1.62 6.05
CA ILE A 227 18.29 -1.93 7.48
C ILE A 227 18.94 -0.83 8.31
N ILE A 228 18.23 -0.33 9.31
CA ILE A 228 18.80 0.48 10.40
C ILE A 228 18.93 -0.44 11.61
N PHE A 229 20.13 -0.47 12.20
CA PHE A 229 20.44 -1.24 13.41
C PHE A 229 20.58 -0.27 14.57
N ALA A 230 19.60 -0.25 15.47
CA ALA A 230 19.66 0.49 16.73
C ALA A 230 20.06 -0.46 17.85
N ASN A 231 21.14 -0.14 18.55
CA ASN A 231 21.64 -0.96 19.66
C ASN A 231 20.74 -0.89 20.89
N THR A 232 19.98 0.19 21.02
CA THR A 232 19.05 0.40 22.13
C THR A 232 17.77 1.09 21.67
N GLY A 233 16.65 0.88 22.36
CA GLY A 233 15.41 1.61 22.07
C GLY A 233 15.54 3.12 22.26
N ALA A 234 16.44 3.57 23.14
CA ALA A 234 16.73 5.00 23.32
C ALA A 234 17.41 5.63 22.09
N GLU A 235 18.19 4.85 21.35
CA GLU A 235 18.87 5.29 20.12
C GLU A 235 17.91 5.51 18.94
N LEU A 236 16.69 4.97 18.99
CA LEU A 236 15.71 5.16 17.91
C LEU A 236 15.38 6.64 17.64
N GLN A 237 15.50 7.49 18.65
CA GLN A 237 15.30 8.93 18.49
C GLN A 237 16.38 9.56 17.58
N SER A 238 17.64 9.10 17.63
CA SER A 238 18.69 9.68 16.78
C SER A 238 18.50 9.39 15.29
N TYR A 239 17.70 8.37 14.94
CA TYR A 239 17.35 8.03 13.56
C TYR A 239 16.10 8.76 13.03
N THR A 240 15.53 9.69 13.81
CA THR A 240 14.35 10.47 13.40
C THR A 240 14.55 11.17 12.03
N PRO A 241 15.70 11.81 11.74
CA PRO A 241 15.95 12.42 10.44
C PRO A 241 15.88 11.41 9.28
N GLU A 242 16.43 10.21 9.46
CA GLU A 242 16.40 9.14 8.46
C GLU A 242 14.99 8.63 8.22
N LEU A 243 14.17 8.51 9.27
CA LEU A 243 12.77 8.11 9.16
C LEU A 243 11.94 9.17 8.41
N ILE A 244 12.15 10.45 8.73
CA ILE A 244 11.51 11.56 8.01
C ILE A 244 11.89 11.49 6.53
N HIS A 245 13.18 11.36 6.22
CA HIS A 245 13.66 11.26 4.85
C HIS A 245 13.05 10.07 4.10
N HIS A 246 12.96 8.90 4.76
CA HIS A 246 12.33 7.71 4.20
C HIS A 246 10.87 7.94 3.81
N PHE A 247 10.06 8.50 4.70
CA PHE A 247 8.64 8.77 4.41
C PHE A 247 8.47 9.85 3.34
N GLN A 248 9.31 10.88 3.32
CA GLN A 248 9.26 11.91 2.29
C GLN A 248 9.64 11.37 0.90
N LYS A 249 10.69 10.54 0.83
CA LYS A 249 11.23 10.00 -0.43
C LYS A 249 10.45 8.79 -0.95
N HIS A 250 10.27 7.79 -0.11
CA HIS A 250 9.66 6.50 -0.47
C HIS A 250 8.21 6.41 -0.02
N GLY A 251 7.90 6.89 1.18
CA GLY A 251 6.54 6.86 1.73
C GLY A 251 5.99 5.47 2.03
N SER A 252 6.85 4.44 2.07
CA SER A 252 6.47 3.06 2.37
C SER A 252 6.44 2.80 3.89
N PRO A 253 5.60 1.86 4.37
CA PRO A 253 5.63 1.40 5.75
C PRO A 253 6.97 0.78 6.12
N ILE A 254 7.38 0.93 7.39
CA ILE A 254 8.63 0.40 7.93
C ILE A 254 8.29 -0.70 8.95
N MET A 255 8.87 -1.88 8.79
CA MET A 255 8.79 -2.92 9.82
C MET A 255 9.90 -2.69 10.84
N ILE A 256 9.57 -2.70 12.13
CA ILE A 256 10.55 -2.65 13.22
C ILE A 256 10.43 -3.92 14.06
N GLY A 257 11.55 -4.60 14.28
CA GLY A 257 11.66 -5.79 15.12
C GLY A 257 12.53 -5.53 16.35
N GLY A 258 12.05 -5.92 17.53
CA GLY A 258 12.80 -5.86 18.78
C GLY A 258 12.60 -7.14 19.59
N GLY A 259 13.62 -8.00 19.60
CA GLY A 259 13.49 -9.35 20.17
C GLY A 259 12.45 -10.19 19.43
N VAL A 260 11.36 -10.54 20.13
CA VAL A 260 10.28 -11.41 19.61
C VAL A 260 9.03 -10.63 19.17
N LEU A 261 9.08 -9.29 19.27
CA LEU A 261 7.98 -8.41 18.92
C LEU A 261 8.32 -7.63 17.66
N ALA A 262 7.31 -7.42 16.81
CA ALA A 262 7.41 -6.56 15.64
C ALA A 262 6.22 -5.62 15.56
N HIS A 263 6.46 -4.40 15.07
CA HIS A 263 5.44 -3.40 14.80
C HIS A 263 5.66 -2.81 13.41
N THR A 264 4.67 -2.09 12.90
CA THR A 264 4.81 -1.32 11.66
C THR A 264 4.78 0.17 11.98
N ILE A 265 5.87 0.87 11.66
CA ILE A 265 5.92 2.34 11.71
C ILE A 265 5.38 2.85 10.37
N ILE A 266 4.32 3.66 10.44
CA ILE A 266 3.65 4.25 9.27
C ILE A 266 3.72 5.79 9.29
N GLY A 267 4.49 6.34 10.22
CA GLY A 267 4.78 7.77 10.26
C GLY A 267 5.64 8.15 11.46
N VAL A 268 6.20 9.35 11.39
CA VAL A 268 7.01 9.95 12.43
C VAL A 268 6.65 11.42 12.57
N GLU A 269 6.65 11.90 13.80
CA GLU A 269 6.54 13.32 14.14
C GLU A 269 7.76 13.71 14.98
N TYR A 270 8.39 14.82 14.62
CA TYR A 270 9.52 15.38 15.33
C TYR A 270 9.22 16.81 15.75
N ASN A 271 9.34 17.10 17.04
CA ASN A 271 9.28 18.44 17.60
C ASN A 271 10.71 18.94 17.87
N SER A 272 11.15 19.93 17.10
CA SER A 272 12.52 20.46 17.20
C SER A 272 12.77 21.34 18.43
N GLU A 273 11.74 21.97 18.99
CA GLU A 273 11.86 22.78 20.21
C GLU A 273 12.06 21.92 21.45
N LYS A 274 11.31 20.82 21.55
CA LYS A 274 11.37 19.91 22.69
C LYS A 274 12.39 18.78 22.50
N ASN A 275 12.90 18.61 21.28
CA ASN A 275 13.64 17.43 20.87
C ASN A 275 12.88 16.14 21.25
N GLU A 276 11.63 16.05 20.80
CA GLU A 276 10.74 14.91 21.06
C GLU A 276 10.33 14.24 19.75
N THR A 277 10.38 12.91 19.73
CA THR A 277 9.91 12.10 18.60
C THR A 277 8.68 11.30 19.01
N ARG A 278 7.67 11.28 18.14
CA ARG A 278 6.53 10.36 18.21
C ARG A 278 6.50 9.48 16.97
N TYR A 279 6.14 8.23 17.15
CA TYR A 279 6.03 7.23 16.11
C TYR A 279 4.57 6.86 15.91
N LEU A 280 4.10 6.89 14.67
CA LEU A 280 2.77 6.40 14.35
C LEU A 280 2.87 4.89 14.11
N ILE A 281 2.30 4.12 15.03
CA ILE A 281 2.40 2.67 15.06
C ILE A 281 1.11 2.04 14.55
N LEU A 282 1.27 1.04 13.70
CA LEU A 282 0.25 0.07 13.34
C LEU A 282 0.67 -1.29 13.91
N ASP A 283 -0.06 -1.72 14.94
CA ASP A 283 0.29 -2.85 15.79
C ASP A 283 -0.29 -4.16 15.23
N PRO A 284 0.53 -5.12 14.75
CA PRO A 284 0.02 -6.36 14.16
C PRO A 284 -0.58 -7.33 15.19
N HIS A 285 -0.46 -7.08 16.50
CA HIS A 285 -0.91 -8.00 17.55
C HIS A 285 -2.41 -7.94 17.83
N TYR A 286 -3.16 -7.04 17.16
CA TYR A 286 -4.60 -6.98 17.30
C TYR A 286 -5.26 -8.29 16.83
N THR A 287 -6.16 -8.85 17.65
CA THR A 287 -6.82 -10.14 17.41
C THR A 287 -8.33 -10.01 17.16
N GLY A 288 -8.88 -8.80 17.25
CA GLY A 288 -10.31 -8.55 17.09
C GLY A 288 -10.74 -8.46 15.62
N ALA A 289 -12.02 -8.16 15.41
CA ALA A 289 -12.56 -7.91 14.07
C ALA A 289 -12.03 -6.59 13.49
N ASP A 290 -12.03 -6.47 12.15
CA ASP A 290 -11.71 -5.26 11.40
C ASP A 290 -12.70 -4.10 11.70
N ASP A 291 -12.53 -3.48 12.87
CA ASP A 291 -13.36 -2.39 13.39
C ASP A 291 -12.52 -1.15 13.64
N ILE A 292 -12.74 -0.11 12.83
CA ILE A 292 -11.93 1.11 12.85
C ILE A 292 -12.01 1.83 14.20
N THR A 293 -13.18 1.83 14.84
CA THR A 293 -13.39 2.49 16.13
C THR A 293 -12.56 1.83 17.23
N THR A 294 -12.50 0.50 17.27
CA THR A 294 -11.70 -0.25 18.23
C THR A 294 -10.20 -0.12 17.94
N VAL A 295 -9.81 -0.23 16.67
CA VAL A 295 -8.39 -0.14 16.25
C VAL A 295 -7.79 1.21 16.62
N VAL A 296 -8.50 2.30 16.35
CA VAL A 296 -8.07 3.66 16.69
C VAL A 296 -8.27 3.95 18.19
N GLY A 297 -9.46 3.66 18.72
CA GLY A 297 -9.85 4.01 20.09
C GLY A 297 -9.05 3.28 21.17
N LYS A 298 -8.57 2.05 20.90
CA LYS A 298 -7.67 1.31 21.80
C LYS A 298 -6.19 1.48 21.46
N GLY A 299 -5.86 2.28 20.44
CA GLY A 299 -4.48 2.63 20.08
C GLY A 299 -3.66 1.51 19.43
N TRP A 300 -4.32 0.58 18.72
CA TRP A 300 -3.68 -0.40 17.83
C TRP A 300 -3.16 0.27 16.54
N CYS A 301 -3.84 1.32 16.10
CA CYS A 301 -3.27 2.33 15.21
C CYS A 301 -3.21 3.66 15.96
N GLY A 302 -2.02 4.20 16.21
CA GLY A 302 -1.91 5.44 16.97
C GLY A 302 -0.50 5.94 17.23
N TRP A 303 -0.40 7.22 17.60
CA TRP A 303 0.85 7.87 17.96
C TRP A 303 1.38 7.39 19.31
N LYS A 304 2.66 7.04 19.37
CA LYS A 304 3.38 6.58 20.54
C LYS A 304 4.62 7.44 20.76
N THR A 305 4.95 7.77 22.00
CA THR A 305 6.19 8.50 22.34
C THR A 305 7.39 7.54 22.31
N SER A 306 8.61 8.08 22.40
CA SER A 306 9.84 7.28 22.50
C SER A 306 9.84 6.27 23.65
N ASP A 307 9.06 6.49 24.72
CA ASP A 307 8.93 5.54 25.85
C ASP A 307 8.20 4.24 25.48
N PHE A 308 7.56 4.18 24.31
CA PHE A 308 6.98 2.94 23.79
C PHE A 308 8.02 1.86 23.56
N TRP A 309 9.24 2.25 23.19
CA TRP A 309 10.33 1.32 22.95
C TRP A 309 11.02 0.96 24.25
N ASN A 310 11.27 -0.33 24.46
CA ASN A 310 12.14 -0.79 25.54
C ASN A 310 13.55 -0.17 25.38
N LYS A 311 13.95 0.65 26.35
CA LYS A 311 15.15 1.49 26.29
C LYS A 311 16.45 0.71 26.16
N THR A 312 16.51 -0.56 26.55
CA THR A 312 17.74 -1.38 26.53
C THR A 312 17.74 -2.47 25.46
N ALA A 313 16.60 -2.69 24.79
CA ALA A 313 16.49 -3.70 23.75
C ALA A 313 17.09 -3.21 22.42
N HIS A 314 17.66 -4.13 21.64
CA HIS A 314 18.09 -3.89 20.27
C HIS A 314 16.89 -3.86 19.33
N TYR A 315 16.92 -2.97 18.33
CA TYR A 315 15.90 -2.88 17.29
C TYR A 315 16.51 -2.84 15.90
N ASN A 316 15.91 -3.59 14.99
CA ASN A 316 16.22 -3.51 13.57
C ASN A 316 14.99 -2.95 12.84
N LEU A 317 15.22 -2.02 11.91
CA LEU A 317 14.17 -1.45 11.08
C LEU A 317 14.43 -1.81 9.64
N CYS A 318 13.45 -2.46 8.98
CA CYS A 318 13.45 -2.71 7.55
C CYS A 318 12.70 -1.58 6.84
N LEU A 319 13.42 -0.81 6.03
CA LEU A 319 12.95 0.36 5.28
C LEU A 319 12.86 -0.01 3.78
N PRO A 320 11.70 -0.43 3.27
CA PRO A 320 11.54 -0.86 1.87
C PRO A 320 11.60 0.33 0.92
N GLN A 321 12.38 0.24 -0.15
CA GLN A 321 12.62 1.36 -1.06
C GLN A 321 11.76 1.25 -2.32
N THR A 322 11.28 2.41 -2.78
CA THR A 322 10.68 2.54 -4.10
C THR A 322 11.74 2.83 -5.16
N ARG A 323 11.46 2.40 -6.39
CA ARG A 323 12.20 2.78 -7.59
C ARG A 323 11.34 3.70 -8.44
N PRO A 324 11.92 4.69 -9.14
CA PRO A 324 11.17 5.49 -10.09
C PRO A 324 10.57 4.61 -11.20
N CYS A 325 9.26 4.68 -11.40
CA CYS A 325 8.56 4.02 -12.51
C CYS A 325 7.15 4.63 -12.73
N ILE A 326 6.52 4.28 -13.86
CA ILE A 326 5.18 4.70 -14.27
C ILE A 326 4.26 3.49 -14.46
#